data_AF-A0AA38L247-F1
#
_entry.id   AF-A0AA38L247-F1
#
_cell.length_a   1.000
_cell.length_b   1.000
_cell.length_c   1.000
_cell.angle_alpha   90.00
_cell.angle_beta   90.00
_cell.angle_gamma   90.00
#
_symmetry.space_group_name_H-M   'P 1'
#
loop_
_entity.id
_entity.type
_entity.pdbx_description
1 polymer ?
#
loop_
_entity_poly.entity_id
_entity_poly.type
_entity_poly.pdbx_seq_one_letter_code
_entity_poly.pdbx_strand_id
1 'polypeptide(L)'
;MGSIASRITQQPDERCPEDQHLLLPSDFTASEHQKLRLLPLATKETQMLEAALGETISNLQTTVKNLSFAFERKIKDACGQDANTKSITQIRKIESKQNDLMGDYNLFRGAL
;
A
#
# COMPACT_ATOMS: atom_id res chain seq x y z
N MET A 1 -23.45 -0.51 34.15
CA MET A 1 -23.34 0.45 33.04
C MET A 1 -21.99 1.16 33.18
N GLY A 2 -20.93 0.54 32.65
CA GLY A 2 -19.55 1.01 32.83
C GLY A 2 -19.28 2.28 32.02
N SER A 3 -18.92 3.35 32.72
CA SER A 3 -18.44 4.61 32.15
C SER A 3 -17.00 4.42 31.68
N ILE A 4 -16.75 4.53 30.37
CA ILE A 4 -15.40 4.57 29.79
C ILE A 4 -15.07 6.03 29.50
N ALA A 5 -15.01 6.83 30.57
CA ALA A 5 -14.16 7.99 30.59
C ALA A 5 -12.74 7.52 30.89
N SER A 6 -11.75 8.15 30.25
CA SER A 6 -10.31 8.08 30.57
C SER A 6 -9.53 6.98 29.83
N ARG A 7 -9.10 7.28 28.59
CA ARG A 7 -7.80 6.86 28.01
C ARG A 7 -7.61 7.43 26.59
N ILE A 8 -7.54 8.75 26.49
CA ILE A 8 -6.76 9.39 25.42
C ILE A 8 -5.91 10.47 26.09
N THR A 9 -5.01 10.01 26.96
CA THR A 9 -3.81 10.76 27.29
C THR A 9 -2.73 10.11 26.46
N GLN A 10 -2.63 10.49 25.19
CA GLN A 10 -1.43 10.23 24.40
C GLN A 10 -0.58 11.50 24.46
N GLN A 11 0.65 11.28 24.88
CA GLN A 11 1.72 12.26 25.03
C GLN A 11 1.84 13.12 23.76
N PRO A 12 2.29 14.39 23.85
CA PRO A 12 2.69 15.11 22.67
C PRO A 12 3.96 14.42 22.13
N ASP A 13 3.81 13.65 21.06
CA ASP A 13 4.93 13.30 20.20
C ASP A 13 5.54 14.63 19.74
N GLU A 14 6.82 14.87 20.06
CA GLU A 14 7.62 15.98 19.56
C GLU A 14 7.94 15.80 18.06
N ARG A 15 6.91 15.55 17.24
CA ARG A 15 6.98 15.66 15.79
C ARG A 15 6.29 16.96 15.41
N CYS A 16 6.95 17.75 14.57
CA CYS A 16 6.32 18.96 14.08
C CYS A 16 4.96 18.58 13.46
N PRO A 17 3.88 19.31 13.74
CA PRO A 17 2.56 18.97 13.21
C PRO A 17 2.53 18.95 11.67
N GLU A 18 3.48 19.64 11.03
CA GLU A 18 3.75 19.60 9.59
C GLU A 18 4.34 18.26 9.08
N ASP A 19 4.89 17.42 9.96
CA ASP A 19 5.38 16.07 9.62
C ASP A 19 4.28 14.99 9.78
N GLN A 20 3.08 15.36 10.24
CA GLN A 20 1.94 14.45 10.35
C GLN A 20 1.19 14.42 9.02
N HIS A 21 1.07 13.24 8.42
CA HIS A 21 0.15 13.00 7.31
C HIS A 21 -1.29 13.10 7.84
N LEU A 22 -1.83 14.32 7.85
CA LEU A 22 -3.20 14.57 8.28
C LEU A 22 -4.14 14.24 7.12
N LEU A 23 -5.00 13.23 7.31
CA LEU A 23 -6.10 12.89 6.40
C LEU A 23 -7.18 13.98 6.32
N LEU A 24 -7.10 14.96 7.22
CA LEU A 24 -8.00 16.11 7.28
C LEU A 24 -7.19 17.40 7.12
N PRO A 25 -7.69 18.40 6.39
CA PRO A 25 -6.98 19.66 6.30
C PRO A 25 -6.94 20.32 7.69
N SER A 26 -5.73 20.65 8.13
CA SER A 26 -5.41 21.22 9.45
C SER A 26 -6.06 22.58 9.71
N ASP A 27 -6.42 23.28 8.62
CA ASP A 27 -6.85 24.68 8.68
C ASP A 27 -8.32 24.85 9.06
N PHE A 28 -9.08 23.75 9.08
CA PHE A 28 -10.49 23.79 9.45
C PHE A 28 -10.69 23.62 10.96
N THR A 29 -11.55 24.47 11.51
CA THR A 29 -11.98 24.36 12.91
C THR A 29 -12.90 23.15 13.10
N ALA A 30 -13.06 22.69 14.35
CA ALA A 30 -13.95 21.57 14.68
C ALA A 30 -15.41 21.79 14.23
N SER A 31 -15.87 23.05 14.21
CA SER A 31 -17.21 23.41 13.73
C SER A 31 -17.33 23.22 12.21
N GLU A 32 -16.28 23.54 11.46
CA GLU A 32 -16.22 23.35 10.01
C GLU A 32 -16.08 21.88 9.65
N HIS A 33 -15.28 21.10 10.40
CA HIS A 33 -15.23 19.63 10.25
C HIS A 33 -16.61 18.98 10.39
N GLN A 34 -17.40 19.43 11.36
CA GLN A 34 -18.76 18.93 11.59
C GLN A 34 -19.74 19.39 10.50
N LYS A 35 -19.67 20.67 10.09
CA LYS A 35 -20.51 21.25 9.04
C LYS A 35 -20.27 20.60 7.67
N LEU A 36 -19.01 20.35 7.35
CA LEU A 36 -18.57 19.77 6.07
C LEU A 36 -18.51 18.24 6.11
N ARG A 37 -18.82 17.61 7.24
CA ARG A 37 -18.78 16.15 7.44
C ARG A 37 -17.43 15.53 7.01
N LEU A 38 -16.33 16.20 7.33
CA LEU A 38 -15.00 15.77 6.91
C LEU A 38 -14.56 14.49 7.65
N LEU A 39 -14.99 14.31 8.90
CA LEU A 39 -14.70 13.10 9.68
C LEU A 39 -15.15 11.80 8.98
N PRO A 40 -16.43 11.65 8.56
CA PRO A 40 -16.86 10.51 7.75
C PRO A 40 -16.08 10.33 6.44
N LEU A 41 -15.63 11.43 5.83
CA LEU A 41 -14.88 11.39 4.57
C LEU A 41 -13.47 10.84 4.79
N ALA A 42 -12.75 11.32 5.82
CA ALA A 42 -11.44 10.78 6.19
C ALA A 42 -11.53 9.29 6.54
N THR A 43 -12.53 8.88 7.32
CA THR A 43 -12.75 7.45 7.60
C THR A 43 -12.95 6.63 6.32
N LYS A 44 -13.65 7.18 5.32
CA LYS A 44 -13.86 6.50 4.03
C LYS A 44 -12.58 6.43 3.22
N GLU A 45 -11.79 7.49 3.22
CA GLU A 45 -10.49 7.52 2.57
C GLU A 45 -9.54 6.49 3.18
N THR A 46 -9.43 6.41 4.51
CA THR A 46 -8.64 5.37 5.18
C THR A 46 -9.08 3.96 4.78
N GLN A 47 -10.39 3.70 4.76
CA GLN A 47 -10.92 2.39 4.33
C GLN A 47 -10.55 2.07 2.88
N MET A 48 -10.56 3.06 1.99
CA MET A 48 -10.18 2.88 0.59
C MET A 48 -8.67 2.62 0.45
N LEU A 49 -7.84 3.34 1.19
CA LEU A 49 -6.39 3.14 1.21
C LEU A 49 -6.02 1.77 1.78
N GLU A 50 -6.63 1.34 2.88
CA GLU A 50 -6.44 0.01 3.45
C GLU A 50 -6.83 -1.10 2.47
N ALA A 51 -7.97 -0.94 1.78
CA ALA A 51 -8.41 -1.89 0.77
C ALA A 51 -7.44 -1.95 -0.43
N ALA A 52 -7.00 -0.79 -0.93
CA ALA A 52 -6.03 -0.69 -2.02
C ALA A 52 -4.68 -1.30 -1.63
N LEU A 53 -4.22 -1.07 -0.40
CA LEU A 53 -2.99 -1.68 0.13
C LEU A 53 -3.13 -3.21 0.21
N GLY A 54 -4.25 -3.72 0.71
CA GLY A 54 -4.53 -5.15 0.78
C GLY A 54 -4.57 -5.82 -0.60
N GLU A 55 -5.17 -5.17 -1.59
CA GLU A 55 -5.15 -5.63 -2.99
C GLU A 55 -3.73 -5.64 -3.56
N THR A 56 -2.97 -4.56 -3.33
CA THR A 56 -1.58 -4.44 -3.80
C THR A 56 -0.69 -5.54 -3.22
N ILE A 57 -0.82 -5.83 -1.91
CA ILE A 57 -0.12 -6.95 -1.25
C ILE A 57 -0.49 -8.29 -1.92
N SER A 58 -1.78 -8.53 -2.17
CA SER A 58 -2.25 -9.77 -2.80
C SER A 58 -1.70 -9.94 -4.22
N ASN A 59 -1.66 -8.85 -4.98
CA ASN A 59 -1.08 -8.81 -6.32
C ASN A 59 0.43 -9.03 -6.31
N LEU A 60 1.15 -8.48 -5.32
CA LEU A 60 2.58 -8.65 -5.15
C LEU A 60 2.91 -10.11 -4.79
N GLN A 61 2.18 -10.72 -3.84
CA GLN A 61 2.34 -12.14 -3.50
C GLN A 61 2.13 -13.04 -4.73
N THR A 62 1.11 -12.76 -5.53
CA THR A 62 0.83 -13.51 -6.76
C THR A 62 1.96 -13.33 -7.79
N THR A 63 2.46 -12.10 -7.95
CA THR A 63 3.55 -11.79 -8.88
C THR A 63 4.85 -12.48 -8.47
N VAL A 64 5.18 -12.52 -7.17
CA VAL A 64 6.35 -13.23 -6.65
C VAL A 64 6.23 -14.74 -6.89
N LYS A 65 5.04 -15.34 -6.67
CA LYS A 65 4.81 -16.76 -6.99
C LYS A 65 5.00 -17.06 -8.48
N ASN A 66 4.50 -16.18 -9.34
CA ASN A 66 4.67 -16.30 -10.79
C ASN A 66 6.15 -16.17 -11.21
N LEU A 67 6.91 -15.31 -10.55
CA LEU A 67 8.33 -15.15 -10.77
C LEU A 67 9.10 -16.43 -10.41
N SER A 68 8.82 -17.01 -9.24
CA SER A 68 9.41 -18.29 -8.82
C SER A 68 9.10 -19.40 -9.83
N PHE A 69 7.85 -19.52 -10.26
CA PHE A 69 7.45 -20.50 -11.28
C PHE A 69 8.16 -20.26 -12.62
N ALA A 70 8.32 -19.01 -13.05
CA ALA A 70 9.03 -18.67 -14.28
C ALA A 70 10.51 -19.06 -14.22
N PHE A 71 11.17 -18.86 -13.07
CA PHE A 71 12.54 -19.32 -12.85
C PHE A 71 12.66 -20.85 -12.86
N GLU A 72 11.76 -21.56 -12.16
CA GLU A 72 11.73 -23.03 -12.18
C GLU A 72 11.54 -23.58 -13.59
N ARG A 73 10.66 -22.96 -14.37
CA ARG A 73 10.41 -23.35 -15.75
C ARG A 73 11.61 -23.05 -16.66
N LYS A 74 12.27 -21.89 -16.49
CA LYS A 74 13.51 -21.57 -17.21
C LYS A 74 14.61 -22.62 -16.98
N ILE A 75 14.74 -23.12 -15.74
CA ILE A 75 15.71 -24.19 -15.42
C ILE A 75 15.39 -25.46 -16.21
N LYS A 76 14.11 -25.81 -16.36
CA LYS A 76 13.65 -27.00 -17.10
C LYS A 76 13.78 -26.86 -18.61
N ASP A 77 13.53 -25.66 -19.15
CA ASP A 77 13.46 -25.39 -20.59
C ASP A 77 14.80 -24.88 -21.18
N ALA A 78 15.94 -25.05 -20.48
CA ALA A 78 17.24 -24.47 -20.83
C ALA A 78 17.89 -24.99 -22.14
N CYS A 79 17.19 -25.82 -22.92
CA CYS A 79 17.67 -26.36 -24.17
C CYS A 79 17.47 -25.35 -25.32
N GLY A 80 18.50 -24.54 -25.59
CA GLY A 80 18.60 -23.69 -26.78
C GLY A 80 18.50 -22.18 -26.53
N GLN A 81 19.14 -21.40 -27.40
CA GLN A 81 19.31 -19.95 -27.26
C GLN A 81 17.98 -19.17 -27.35
N ASP A 82 17.08 -19.59 -28.25
CA ASP A 82 15.77 -18.94 -28.44
C ASP A 82 14.83 -19.15 -27.24
N ALA A 83 14.79 -20.36 -26.69
CA ALA A 83 14.01 -20.68 -25.50
C ALA A 83 14.52 -19.91 -24.27
N ASN A 84 15.84 -19.80 -24.13
CA ASN A 84 16.46 -19.01 -23.07
C ASN A 84 16.13 -17.51 -23.21
N THR A 85 16.21 -16.97 -24.43
CA THR A 85 15.90 -15.55 -24.68
C THR A 85 14.44 -15.22 -24.37
N LYS A 86 13.50 -16.09 -24.78
CA LYS A 86 12.06 -15.92 -24.49
C LYS A 86 11.77 -16.00 -22.98
N SER A 87 12.32 -16.99 -22.28
CA SER A 87 12.11 -17.15 -20.84
C SER A 87 12.70 -16.00 -20.03
N ILE A 88 13.91 -15.52 -20.37
CA ILE A 88 14.51 -14.33 -19.75
C ILE A 88 13.63 -13.09 -19.97
N THR A 89 13.12 -12.90 -21.18
CA THR A 89 12.24 -11.76 -21.49
C THR A 89 10.97 -11.81 -20.65
N GLN A 90 10.39 -12.99 -20.45
CA GLN A 90 9.19 -13.17 -19.64
C GLN A 90 9.45 -12.93 -18.15
N ILE A 91 10.59 -13.40 -17.62
CA ILE A 91 11.02 -13.09 -16.25
C ILE A 91 11.15 -11.59 -16.04
N ARG A 92 11.85 -10.88 -16.94
CA ARG A 92 12.00 -9.42 -16.86
C ARG A 92 10.67 -8.66 -16.86
N LYS A 93 9.68 -9.14 -17.62
CA LYS A 93 8.33 -8.55 -17.60
C LYS A 93 7.65 -8.71 -16.24
N ILE A 94 7.81 -9.87 -15.60
CA ILE A 94 7.25 -10.13 -14.27
C ILE A 94 7.98 -9.28 -13.22
N GLU A 95 9.31 -9.15 -13.31
CA GLU A 95 10.12 -8.28 -12.44
C GLU A 95 9.73 -6.80 -12.58
N SER A 96 9.51 -6.31 -13.80
CA SER A 96 9.00 -4.95 -14.01
C SER A 96 7.68 -4.74 -13.30
N LYS A 97 6.73 -5.67 -13.46
CA LYS A 97 5.43 -5.61 -12.78
C LYS A 97 5.57 -5.65 -11.25
N GLN A 98 6.52 -6.42 -10.73
CA GLN A 98 6.80 -6.45 -9.30
C GLN A 98 7.29 -5.08 -8.80
N ASN A 99 8.18 -4.42 -9.56
CA ASN A 99 8.69 -3.10 -9.20
C ASN A 99 7.57 -2.04 -9.21
N ASP A 100 6.69 -2.07 -10.22
CA ASP A 100 5.54 -1.16 -10.28
C ASP A 100 4.63 -1.35 -9.05
N LEU A 101 4.27 -2.60 -8.73
CA LEU A 101 3.47 -2.93 -7.55
C LEU A 101 4.16 -2.56 -6.22
N MET A 102 5.50 -2.60 -6.17
CA MET A 102 6.25 -2.15 -5.00
C MET A 102 6.18 -0.63 -4.85
N GLY A 103 6.16 0.11 -5.96
CA GLY A 103 5.90 1.54 -5.98
C GLY A 103 4.52 1.87 -5.41
N ASP A 104 3.49 1.20 -5.91
CA ASP A 104 2.11 1.36 -5.42
C ASP A 104 1.98 1.02 -3.94
N TYR A 105 2.63 -0.07 -3.49
CA TYR A 105 2.66 -0.45 -2.09
C TYR A 105 3.27 0.65 -1.20
N ASN A 106 4.41 1.20 -1.60
CA ASN A 106 5.09 2.25 -0.85
C ASN A 106 4.25 3.54 -0.82
N LEU A 107 3.57 3.87 -1.91
CA LEU A 107 2.66 5.01 -2.00
C LEU A 107 1.49 4.86 -1.01
N PHE A 108 0.75 3.74 -1.08
CA PHE A 108 -0.40 3.53 -0.21
C PHE A 108 -0.02 3.36 1.26
N ARG A 109 1.12 2.72 1.54
CA ARG A 109 1.66 2.62 2.90
C ARG A 109 2.10 3.97 3.45
N GLY A 110 2.65 4.86 2.63
CA GLY A 110 3.04 6.20 3.06
C GLY A 110 1.86 7.15 3.26
N ALA A 111 0.74 6.89 2.59
CA ALA A 111 -0.50 7.64 2.73
C ALA A 111 -1.35 7.22 3.94
N LEU A 112 -1.02 6.07 4.56
CA LEU A 112 -1.64 5.53 5.78
C LEU A 112 -0.78 5.85 7.01
#